data_AF-A0A9W7CXC3-F1
#
_entry.id   AF-A0A9W7CXC3-F1
#
_cell.length_a   1.000
_cell.length_b   1.000
_cell.length_c   1.000
_cell.angle_alpha   90.00
_cell.angle_beta   90.00
_cell.angle_gamma   90.00
#
_symmetry.space_group_name_H-M   'P 1'
#
loop_
_entity.id
_entity.type
_entity.pdbx_description
1 polymer ?
#
loop_
_entity_poly.entity_id
_entity_poly.type
_entity_poly.pdbx_seq_one_letter_code
_entity_poly.pdbx_strand_id
1 'polypeptide(L)'
;MYDVVHIDEKWFYIKKIGQRVYLLTGNEDVPLENPPVQFVQSKRHIMKVMFLCAVARPHGDWDGKIGLWPVVERYIAQKTSVNSPAGVEELRPVSITRDILTVFQRCCDATSLANACASMLSIAASGILVAPKAKSSAP
;
A
#
# COMPACT_ATOMS: atom_id res chain seq x y z
N MET A 1 -27.47 17.24 -0.14
CA MET A 1 -26.65 16.93 -1.33
C MET A 1 -25.20 17.40 -1.11
N TYR A 2 -24.61 17.02 0.03
CA TYR A 2 -23.22 17.36 0.38
C TYR A 2 -22.43 16.15 0.89
N ASP A 3 -23.08 14.97 0.95
CA ASP A 3 -22.58 13.76 1.61
C ASP A 3 -22.11 12.72 0.57
N VAL A 4 -21.42 13.19 -0.47
CA VAL A 4 -20.87 12.30 -1.51
C VAL A 4 -19.36 12.20 -1.33
N VAL A 5 -18.90 10.99 -1.09
CA VAL A 5 -17.48 10.63 -1.04
C VAL A 5 -17.14 9.86 -2.31
N HIS A 6 -16.15 10.34 -3.05
CA HIS A 6 -15.61 9.64 -4.20
C HIS A 6 -14.50 8.70 -3.76
N ILE A 7 -14.60 7.45 -4.18
CA ILE A 7 -13.60 6.41 -3.93
C ILE A 7 -12.98 6.04 -5.27
N ASP A 8 -11.65 6.02 -5.33
CA ASP A 8 -10.88 5.66 -6.53
C ASP A 8 -9.83 4.59 -6.21
N GLU A 9 -9.50 3.78 -7.22
CA GLU A 9 -8.53 2.70 -7.17
C GLU A 9 -7.33 3.01 -8.06
N LYS A 10 -6.11 3.00 -7.50
CA LYS A 10 -4.92 3.31 -8.28
C LYS A 10 -3.74 2.41 -7.99
N TRP A 11 -3.14 1.88 -9.05
CA TRP A 11 -1.90 1.09 -8.99
C TRP A 11 -0.66 1.99 -9.03
N PHE A 12 0.22 1.82 -8.05
CA PHE A 12 1.51 2.50 -7.97
C PHE A 12 2.65 1.48 -7.98
N TYR A 13 3.77 1.83 -8.61
CA TYR A 13 5.01 1.05 -8.52
C TYR A 13 5.74 1.44 -7.24
N ILE A 14 6.27 0.45 -6.50
CA ILE A 14 7.06 0.73 -5.29
C ILE A 14 8.33 1.55 -5.61
N LYS A 15 8.95 1.28 -6.77
CA LYS A 15 10.11 2.02 -7.25
C LYS A 15 9.74 2.88 -8.47
N LYS A 16 10.29 4.09 -8.53
CA LYS A 16 10.18 4.93 -9.73
C LYS A 16 10.98 4.31 -10.86
N ILE A 17 10.31 4.06 -11.98
CA ILE A 17 10.94 3.52 -13.19
C ILE A 17 11.80 4.62 -13.81
N GLY A 18 13.08 4.34 -14.07
CA GLY A 18 13.99 5.30 -14.72
C GLY A 18 14.39 6.49 -13.84
N GLN A 19 14.37 6.35 -12.52
CA GLN A 19 14.84 7.39 -11.62
C GLN A 19 16.34 7.64 -11.83
N ARG A 20 16.69 8.86 -12.25
CA ARG A 20 18.08 9.32 -12.28
C ARG A 20 18.53 9.61 -10.85
N VAL A 21 19.60 8.95 -10.43
CA VAL A 21 20.26 9.21 -9.15
C VAL A 21 21.54 9.96 -9.46
N TYR A 22 21.69 11.16 -8.90
CA TYR A 22 22.94 11.89 -8.95
C TYR A 22 23.80 11.42 -7.80
N LEU A 23 25.02 10.98 -8.11
CA LEU A 23 26.02 10.62 -7.11
C LEU A 23 26.94 11.82 -6.90
N LEU A 24 27.30 12.09 -5.65
CA LEU A 24 28.32 13.07 -5.36
C LEU A 24 29.67 12.45 -5.70
N THR A 25 30.28 13.02 -6.73
CA THR A 25 31.61 12.64 -7.19
C THR A 25 32.64 13.54 -6.51
N GLY A 26 33.69 12.95 -5.92
CA GLY A 26 34.79 13.70 -5.32
C GLY A 26 35.69 14.37 -6.37
N ASN A 27 36.77 15.00 -5.92
CA ASN A 27 37.72 15.75 -6.77
C ASN A 27 38.46 14.91 -7.83
N GLU A 28 38.34 13.57 -7.80
CA GLU A 28 39.05 12.64 -8.69
C GLU A 28 38.12 11.72 -9.50
N ASP A 29 36.88 12.14 -9.74
CA ASP A 29 35.86 11.34 -10.43
C ASP A 29 35.47 10.02 -9.71
N VAL A 30 35.95 9.81 -8.49
CA VAL A 30 35.61 8.66 -7.64
C VAL A 30 34.30 8.94 -6.90
N PRO A 31 33.29 8.05 -7.00
CA PRO A 31 32.07 8.16 -6.21
C PRO A 31 32.39 8.04 -4.72
N LEU A 32 31.95 9.02 -3.91
CA LEU A 32 32.10 8.95 -2.45
C LEU A 32 31.19 7.88 -1.83
N GLU A 33 30.07 7.58 -2.48
CA GLU A 33 29.12 6.56 -2.08
C GLU A 33 28.89 5.53 -3.18
N ASN A 34 28.64 4.28 -2.76
CA ASN A 34 28.26 3.22 -3.69
C ASN A 34 26.89 3.54 -4.30
N PRO A 35 26.71 3.36 -5.63
CA PRO A 35 25.42 3.54 -6.26
C PRO A 35 24.38 2.63 -5.61
N PRO A 36 23.14 3.11 -5.38
CA PRO A 36 22.07 2.26 -4.88
C PRO A 36 21.79 1.15 -5.91
N VAL A 37 22.15 -0.09 -5.57
CA VAL A 37 22.00 -1.25 -6.45
C VAL A 37 20.52 -1.57 -6.62
N GLN A 38 20.01 -1.41 -7.85
CA GLN A 38 18.68 -1.86 -8.21
C GLN A 38 18.74 -3.28 -8.78
N PHE A 39 18.38 -4.28 -7.97
CA PHE A 39 18.38 -5.69 -8.38
C PHE A 39 17.27 -6.08 -9.38
N VAL A 40 16.37 -5.15 -9.74
CA VAL A 40 15.21 -5.45 -10.58
C VAL A 40 15.49 -5.05 -12.03
N GLN A 41 15.79 -6.05 -12.86
CA GLN A 41 16.18 -5.88 -14.27
C GLN A 41 14.99 -5.53 -15.19
N SER A 42 13.75 -5.83 -14.80
CA SER A 42 12.57 -5.64 -15.65
C SER A 42 11.40 -5.04 -14.88
N LYS A 43 10.66 -4.12 -15.53
CA LYS A 43 9.43 -3.51 -15.01
C LYS A 43 8.38 -4.55 -14.58
N ARG A 44 8.38 -5.74 -15.19
CA ARG A 44 7.47 -6.84 -14.83
C ARG A 44 7.71 -7.38 -13.42
N HIS A 45 8.94 -7.28 -12.91
CA HIS A 45 9.32 -7.76 -11.59
C HIS A 45 9.26 -6.64 -10.52
N ILE A 46 8.93 -5.40 -10.89
CA ILE A 46 8.69 -4.33 -9.93
C ILE A 46 7.30 -4.56 -9.31
N MET A 47 7.28 -4.70 -7.99
CA MET A 47 6.04 -4.81 -7.24
C MET A 47 5.15 -3.58 -7.47
N LYS A 48 3.88 -3.83 -7.79
CA LYS A 48 2.83 -2.83 -7.89
C LYS A 48 1.95 -2.95 -6.67
N VAL A 49 1.71 -1.85 -5.97
CA VAL A 49 0.78 -1.80 -4.85
C VAL A 49 -0.42 -0.98 -5.28
N MET A 50 -1.61 -1.46 -4.97
CA MET A 50 -2.84 -0.74 -5.22
C MET A 50 -3.21 0.08 -4.00
N PHE A 51 -3.67 1.29 -4.23
CA PHE A 51 -4.12 2.20 -3.19
C PHE A 51 -5.58 2.57 -3.44
N LEU A 52 -6.35 2.57 -2.36
CA LEU A 52 -7.69 3.13 -2.28
C LEU A 52 -7.58 4.57 -1.81
N CYS A 53 -8.15 5.49 -2.56
CA CYS A 53 -8.22 6.90 -2.20
C CYS A 53 -9.67 7.28 -1.95
N ALA A 54 -9.93 7.99 -0.86
CA ALA A 54 -11.23 8.58 -0.61
C ALA A 54 -11.11 10.11 -0.59
N VAL A 55 -11.92 10.77 -1.42
CA VAL A 55 -11.97 12.22 -1.56
C VAL A 55 -13.41 12.67 -1.45
N ALA A 56 -13.69 13.50 -0.45
CA ALA A 56 -14.93 14.25 -0.34
C ALA A 56 -14.81 15.60 -1.07
N ARG A 57 -15.94 16.27 -1.21
CA ARG A 57 -15.95 17.65 -1.70
C ARG A 57 -15.15 18.56 -0.76
N PRO A 58 -14.27 19.44 -1.26
CA PRO A 58 -13.59 20.42 -0.43
C PRO A 58 -14.64 21.33 0.25
N HIS A 59 -14.45 21.59 1.54
CA HIS A 59 -15.38 22.37 2.34
C HIS A 59 -14.61 23.34 3.25
N GLY A 60 -14.87 24.63 3.10
CA GLY A 60 -14.12 25.68 3.82
C GLY A 60 -12.62 25.58 3.54
N ASP A 61 -11.83 25.47 4.61
CA ASP A 61 -10.36 25.36 4.56
C ASP A 61 -9.86 23.92 4.37
N TRP A 62 -10.75 22.94 4.15
CA TRP A 62 -10.40 21.54 3.95
C TRP A 62 -10.37 21.15 2.47
N ASP A 63 -9.23 20.58 2.03
CA ASP A 63 -8.97 20.07 0.68
C ASP A 63 -9.91 18.95 0.20
N GLY A 64 -10.72 18.37 1.09
CA GLY A 64 -11.59 17.23 0.78
C GLY A 64 -10.87 15.89 0.71
N LYS A 65 -9.57 15.82 0.97
CA LYS A 65 -8.80 14.56 0.97
C LYS A 65 -9.02 13.84 2.30
N ILE A 66 -9.63 12.65 2.27
CA ILE A 66 -9.88 11.86 3.49
C ILE A 66 -8.67 10.97 3.79
N GLY A 67 -8.15 10.27 2.79
CA GLY A 67 -6.98 9.42 2.99
C GLY A 67 -6.63 8.53 1.79
N LEU A 68 -5.51 7.83 1.96
CA LEU A 68 -4.95 6.89 1.01
C LEU A 68 -4.56 5.60 1.77
N TRP A 69 -5.08 4.46 1.35
CA TRP A 69 -4.83 3.18 2.00
C TRP A 69 -4.27 2.16 1.01
N PRO A 70 -3.08 1.58 1.25
CA PRO A 70 -2.56 0.47 0.46
C PRO A 70 -3.37 -0.79 0.74
N VAL A 71 -3.72 -1.49 -0.33
CA VAL A 71 -4.35 -2.82 -0.28
C VAL A 71 -3.26 -3.86 -0.39
N VAL A 72 -2.90 -4.47 0.74
CA VAL A 72 -1.84 -5.50 0.82
C VAL A 72 -2.25 -6.62 1.77
N GLU A 73 -1.74 -7.81 1.52
CA GLU A 73 -1.88 -8.98 2.40
C GLU A 73 -0.53 -9.35 3.00
N ARG A 74 -0.53 -9.69 4.29
CA ARG A 74 0.64 -10.28 4.96
C ARG A 74 0.70 -11.76 4.61
N TYR A 75 1.70 -12.15 3.85
CA TYR A 75 1.93 -13.52 3.41
C TYR A 75 3.26 -14.03 3.95
N ILE A 76 3.23 -15.21 4.60
CA ILE A 76 4.45 -15.88 5.04
C ILE A 76 4.98 -16.70 3.86
N ALA A 77 6.20 -16.42 3.41
CA ALA A 77 6.85 -17.09 2.31
C ALA A 77 6.95 -18.62 2.57
N GLN A 78 6.23 -19.41 1.79
CA GLN A 78 6.20 -20.88 1.95
C GLN A 78 7.39 -21.58 1.28
N LYS A 79 8.00 -20.94 0.29
CA LYS A 79 9.12 -21.50 -0.48
C LYS A 79 10.30 -20.54 -0.42
N THR A 80 11.49 -21.11 -0.31
CA THR A 80 12.74 -20.36 -0.48
C THR A 80 12.88 -19.97 -1.95
N SER A 81 13.06 -18.68 -2.21
CA SER A 81 13.44 -18.14 -3.51
C SER A 81 14.65 -17.22 -3.35
N VAL A 82 15.27 -16.84 -4.47
CA VAL A 82 16.46 -15.98 -4.49
C VAL A 82 16.25 -14.68 -3.69
N ASN A 83 15.02 -14.14 -3.68
CA ASN A 83 14.71 -12.88 -3.02
C ASN A 83 13.99 -13.04 -1.67
N SER A 84 13.67 -14.27 -1.26
CA SER A 84 12.75 -14.55 -0.15
C SER A 84 13.09 -15.87 0.55
N PRO A 85 13.67 -15.84 1.77
CA PRO A 85 13.81 -17.04 2.57
C PRO A 85 12.43 -17.55 3.02
N ALA A 86 12.28 -18.87 3.18
CA ALA A 86 11.06 -19.44 3.72
C ALA A 86 10.84 -18.97 5.17
N GLY A 87 9.59 -18.63 5.52
CA GLY A 87 9.21 -18.15 6.84
C GLY A 87 9.25 -16.63 7.03
N VAL A 88 9.74 -15.86 6.05
CA VAL A 88 9.71 -14.39 6.13
C VAL A 88 8.31 -13.86 5.82
N GLU A 89 7.84 -12.90 6.63
CA GLU A 89 6.62 -12.15 6.36
C GLU A 89 6.85 -11.16 5.21
N GLU A 90 6.11 -11.35 4.13
CA GLU A 90 6.12 -10.48 2.95
C GLU A 90 4.78 -9.79 2.79
N LEU A 91 4.80 -8.53 2.36
CA LEU A 91 3.59 -7.83 1.92
C LEU A 91 3.35 -8.12 0.44
N ARG A 92 2.24 -8.78 0.14
CA ARG A 92 1.81 -9.05 -1.24
C ARG A 92 0.70 -8.10 -1.65
N PRO A 93 0.79 -7.49 -2.84
CA PRO A 93 -0.32 -6.73 -3.37
C PRO A 93 -1.45 -7.70 -3.76
N VAL A 94 -2.67 -7.34 -3.38
CA VAL A 94 -3.88 -8.13 -3.67
C VAL A 94 -4.77 -7.33 -4.62
N SER A 95 -5.43 -8.00 -5.56
CA SER A 95 -6.44 -7.37 -6.42
C SER A 95 -7.69 -7.01 -5.62
N ILE A 96 -8.38 -5.93 -5.97
CA ILE A 96 -9.57 -5.53 -5.23
C ILE A 96 -10.68 -6.53 -5.46
N THR A 97 -11.26 -6.98 -4.35
CA THR A 97 -12.49 -7.76 -4.33
C THR A 97 -13.61 -6.92 -3.72
N ARG A 98 -14.86 -7.31 -3.97
CA ARG A 98 -16.03 -6.63 -3.40
C ARG A 98 -15.97 -6.56 -1.88
N ASP A 99 -15.42 -7.59 -1.23
CA ASP A 99 -15.29 -7.65 0.22
C ASP A 99 -14.35 -6.56 0.76
N ILE A 100 -13.23 -6.32 0.06
CA ILE A 100 -12.26 -5.28 0.41
C ILE A 100 -12.91 -3.89 0.30
N LEU A 101 -13.66 -3.64 -0.78
CA LEU A 101 -14.40 -2.38 -0.96
C LEU A 101 -15.51 -2.21 0.09
N THR A 102 -16.19 -3.30 0.45
CA THR A 102 -17.27 -3.27 1.47
C THR A 102 -16.71 -2.98 2.86
N VAL A 103 -15.57 -3.59 3.20
CA VAL A 103 -14.84 -3.30 4.44
C VAL A 103 -14.38 -1.84 4.44
N PHE A 104 -13.83 -1.37 3.33
CA PHE A 104 -13.40 0.02 3.18
C PHE A 104 -14.56 1.01 3.37
N GLN A 105 -15.70 0.79 2.71
CA GLN A 105 -16.88 1.64 2.85
C GLN A 105 -17.35 1.69 4.32
N ARG A 106 -17.43 0.55 4.99
CA ARG A 106 -17.79 0.48 6.43
C ARG A 106 -16.81 1.24 7.30
N CYS A 107 -15.51 1.16 7.01
CA CYS A 107 -14.48 1.93 7.72
C CYS A 107 -14.67 3.43 7.49
N CYS A 108 -14.96 3.87 6.26
CA CYS A 108 -15.21 5.28 5.95
C CYS A 108 -16.45 5.81 6.69
N ASP A 109 -17.54 5.04 6.69
CA ASP A 109 -18.79 5.40 7.38
C ASP A 109 -18.62 5.41 8.91
N ALA A 110 -17.76 4.54 9.46
CA ALA A 110 -17.44 4.52 10.89
C ALA A 110 -16.40 5.58 11.30
N THR A 111 -15.63 6.12 10.35
CA THR A 111 -14.68 7.22 10.62
C THR A 111 -15.40 8.57 10.67
N SER A 112 -16.53 8.71 9.94
CA SER A 112 -17.41 9.88 10.05
C SER A 112 -18.35 9.82 11.26
N LEU A 113 -18.65 8.62 11.78
CA LEU A 113 -19.41 8.38 13.01
C LEU A 113 -18.46 7.88 14.11
N ALA A 114 -17.80 8.81 14.81
CA ALA A 114 -16.85 8.51 15.88
C ALA A 114 -17.25 7.28 16.75
N ASN A 115 -16.37 6.27 16.76
CA ASN A 115 -16.40 5.02 17.53
C ASN A 115 -17.18 3.85 16.92
N ALA A 116 -16.44 2.83 16.45
CA ALA A 116 -16.65 1.43 16.86
C ALA A 116 -15.60 0.46 16.29
N CYS A 117 -15.29 -0.55 17.10
CA CYS A 117 -14.63 -1.81 16.78
C CYS A 117 -13.08 -1.86 16.79
N ALA A 118 -12.55 -2.60 17.77
CA ALA A 118 -11.13 -2.87 18.01
C ALA A 118 -10.40 -3.57 16.85
N SER A 119 -11.11 -4.16 15.88
CA SER A 119 -10.51 -4.68 14.64
C SER A 119 -10.26 -3.60 13.58
N MET A 120 -10.93 -2.44 13.67
CA MET A 120 -10.70 -1.28 12.79
C MET A 120 -9.57 -0.39 13.31
N LEU A 121 -9.31 -0.41 14.62
CA LEU A 121 -8.20 0.33 15.24
C LEU A 121 -6.82 -0.17 14.78
N SER A 122 -6.65 -1.44 14.41
CA SER A 122 -5.38 -1.94 13.86
C SER A 122 -5.14 -1.45 12.43
N ILE A 123 -6.17 -1.35 11.60
CA ILE A 123 -6.11 -0.84 10.21
C ILE A 123 -5.91 0.68 10.20
N ALA A 124 -6.62 1.41 11.08
CA ALA A 124 -6.50 2.86 11.19
C ALA A 124 -5.16 3.31 11.78
N ALA A 125 -4.59 2.58 12.76
CA ALA A 125 -3.31 2.94 13.37
C ALA A 125 -2.09 2.61 12.50
N SER A 126 -2.21 1.68 11.55
CA SER A 126 -1.11 1.27 10.66
C SER A 126 -1.19 1.85 9.25
N GLY A 127 -2.29 2.51 8.90
CA GLY A 127 -2.49 3.10 7.58
C GLY A 127 -2.50 2.05 6.45
N ILE A 128 -2.76 0.78 6.75
CA ILE A 128 -2.72 -0.35 5.81
C ILE A 128 -4.04 -1.10 5.86
N LEU A 129 -4.68 -1.27 4.70
CA LEU A 129 -5.86 -2.12 4.58
C LEU A 129 -5.43 -3.57 4.34
N VAL A 130 -5.45 -4.37 5.40
CA VAL A 130 -5.13 -5.80 5.31
C VAL A 130 -6.36 -6.58 4.88
N ALA A 131 -6.28 -7.24 3.72
CA ALA A 131 -7.34 -8.14 3.27
C ALA A 131 -7.53 -9.27 4.31
N PRO A 132 -8.75 -9.54 4.79
CA PRO A 132 -8.99 -10.63 5.73
C PRO A 132 -8.64 -11.94 5.03
N LYS A 133 -7.67 -12.67 5.60
CA LYS A 133 -7.31 -14.00 5.11
C LYS A 133 -8.55 -14.88 5.23
N ALA A 134 -9.05 -15.39 4.10
CA ALA A 134 -10.05 -16.46 4.13
C ALA A 134 -9.46 -17.56 5.03
N LYS A 135 -10.17 -17.89 6.12
CA LYS A 135 -9.77 -18.99 7.00
C LYS A 135 -9.72 -20.24 6.12
N SER A 136 -8.53 -20.62 5.65
CA SER A 136 -8.28 -21.98 5.24
C SER A 136 -8.34 -22.77 6.54
N SER A 137 -9.51 -23.33 6.83
CA SER A 137 -9.62 -24.49 7.69
C SER A 137 -8.68 -25.54 7.11
N ALA A 138 -7.51 -25.67 7.73
CA ALA A 138 -6.69 -26.85 7.53
C ALA A 138 -7.40 -28.03 8.22
N PRO A 139 -7.32 -29.24 7.63
CA PRO A 139 -8.01 -30.44 8.11
C PRO A 139 -7.53 -30.90 9.50
#